data_AF-V6J0M6-F1
#
_entry.id   AF-V6J0M6-F1
#
_cell.length_a   1.000
_cell.length_b   1.000
_cell.length_c   1.000
_cell.angle_alpha   90.00
_cell.angle_beta   90.00
_cell.angle_gamma   90.00
#
_symmetry.space_group_name_H-M   'P 1'
#
loop_
_entity.id
_entity.type
_entity.pdbx_description
1 polymer ?
#
loop_
_entity_poly.entity_id
_entity_poly.type
_entity_poly.pdbx_seq_one_letter_code
_entity_poly.pdbx_strand_id
1 'polypeptide(L)'
;MFIENVRSAIDKLNIQQKSDLAVKTHDIMIEKHLKDTVGKPSEIIGYIDNFVNAKDTSTRYLEGYLFALNEMCSDGEMNALISGETKGKSWKNVLTKITDDISSPQLNDYIEDEEFLVQLKNLFITIVNHCVVGDKKESLEKIEAGITFIKIFKSQKS
;
A
#
# COMPACT_ATOMS: atom_id res chain seq x y z
N MET A 1 -12.50 9.13 -21.04
CA MET A 1 -11.06 9.21 -20.75
C MET A 1 -10.80 8.94 -19.27
N PHE A 2 -11.11 9.85 -18.35
CA PHE A 2 -10.86 9.62 -16.90
C PHE A 2 -11.60 8.43 -16.29
N ILE A 3 -12.90 8.28 -16.56
CA ILE A 3 -13.66 7.12 -16.04
C ILE A 3 -13.14 5.80 -16.63
N GLU A 4 -12.77 5.77 -17.92
CA GLU A 4 -12.17 4.59 -18.53
C GLU A 4 -10.81 4.24 -17.93
N ASN A 5 -10.02 5.26 -17.57
CA ASN A 5 -8.76 5.05 -16.87
C ASN A 5 -9.00 4.43 -15.49
N VAL A 6 -10.00 4.91 -14.74
CA VAL A 6 -10.38 4.33 -13.44
C VAL A 6 -10.87 2.89 -13.61
N ARG A 7 -11.67 2.59 -14.64
CA ARG A 7 -12.08 1.22 -14.97
C ARG A 7 -10.88 0.32 -15.25
N SER A 8 -9.97 0.76 -16.11
CA SER A 8 -8.72 0.05 -16.42
C SER A 8 -7.87 -0.18 -15.16
N ALA A 9 -7.76 0.82 -14.29
CA ALA A 9 -7.00 0.71 -13.04
C ALA A 9 -7.60 -0.34 -12.09
N ILE A 10 -8.93 -0.36 -11.96
CA ILE A 10 -9.64 -1.34 -11.13
C ILE A 10 -9.62 -2.73 -11.77
N ASP A 11 -9.67 -2.83 -13.11
CA ASP A 11 -9.66 -4.11 -13.80
C ASP A 11 -8.35 -4.88 -13.60
N LYS A 12 -7.23 -4.15 -13.54
CA LYS A 12 -5.89 -4.68 -13.27
C LYS A 12 -5.71 -5.23 -11.84
N LEU A 13 -6.65 -4.95 -10.93
CA LEU A 13 -6.61 -5.50 -9.58
C LEU A 13 -6.93 -7.00 -9.59
N ASN A 14 -6.19 -7.79 -8.81
CA ASN A 14 -6.51 -9.20 -8.61
C ASN A 14 -7.77 -9.38 -7.73
N ILE A 15 -8.28 -10.61 -7.64
CA ILE A 15 -9.53 -10.93 -6.92
C ILE A 15 -9.48 -10.44 -5.45
N GLN A 16 -8.36 -10.67 -4.76
CA GLN A 16 -8.20 -10.23 -3.38
C GLN A 16 -8.22 -8.70 -3.28
N GLN A 17 -7.52 -8.00 -4.17
CA GLN A 17 -7.50 -6.54 -4.21
C GLN A 17 -8.88 -5.95 -4.54
N LYS A 18 -9.66 -6.58 -5.42
CA LYS A 18 -11.04 -6.17 -5.70
C LYS A 18 -11.95 -6.37 -4.48
N SER A 19 -11.74 -7.44 -3.72
CA SER A 19 -12.43 -7.65 -2.43
C SER A 19 -12.04 -6.59 -1.41
N ASP A 20 -10.76 -6.30 -1.25
CA ASP A 20 -10.26 -5.26 -0.35
C ASP A 20 -10.78 -3.88 -0.72
N LEU A 21 -10.83 -3.58 -2.03
CA LEU A 21 -11.43 -2.36 -2.56
C LEU A 21 -12.89 -2.23 -2.16
N ALA A 22 -13.69 -3.30 -2.29
CA ALA A 22 -15.11 -3.28 -1.92
C ALA A 22 -15.34 -3.02 -0.43
N VAL A 23 -14.54 -3.65 0.45
CA VAL A 23 -14.60 -3.42 1.90
C VAL A 23 -14.23 -1.97 2.23
N LYS A 24 -13.13 -1.48 1.68
CA LYS A 24 -12.69 -0.10 1.92
C LYS A 24 -13.69 0.93 1.40
N THR A 25 -14.23 0.72 0.20
CA THR A 25 -15.29 1.56 -0.35
C THR A 25 -16.52 1.56 0.57
N HIS A 26 -16.94 0.42 1.10
CA HIS A 26 -18.03 0.37 2.08
C HIS A 26 -17.73 1.27 3.30
N ASP A 27 -16.57 1.08 3.93
CA ASP A 27 -16.20 1.78 5.15
C ASP A 27 -16.10 3.29 4.93
N ILE A 28 -15.47 3.70 3.82
CA ILE A 28 -15.34 5.12 3.43
C ILE A 28 -16.71 5.75 3.16
N MET A 29 -17.60 5.05 2.46
CA MET A 29 -18.93 5.59 2.15
C MET A 29 -19.76 5.83 3.41
N ILE A 30 -19.58 5.00 4.44
CA ILE A 30 -20.21 5.19 5.75
C ILE A 30 -19.53 6.33 6.52
N GLU A 31 -18.21 6.27 6.67
CA GLU A 31 -17.44 7.23 7.47
C GLU A 31 -17.60 8.67 6.96
N LYS A 32 -17.59 8.84 5.63
CA LYS A 32 -17.70 10.15 4.99
C LYS A 32 -19.14 10.57 4.69
N HIS A 33 -20.13 9.77 5.11
CA HIS A 33 -21.55 10.01 4.86
C HIS A 33 -21.86 10.30 3.37
N LEU A 34 -21.18 9.62 2.45
CA LEU A 34 -21.31 9.87 1.02
C LEU A 34 -22.65 9.37 0.46
N LYS A 35 -23.34 8.49 1.20
CA LYS A 35 -24.71 8.02 0.89
C LYS A 35 -25.51 7.66 2.14
N ASP A 36 -26.82 7.82 2.01
CA ASP A 36 -27.81 7.42 3.03
C ASP A 36 -27.88 5.89 3.23
N THR A 37 -27.59 5.12 2.19
CA THR A 37 -27.58 3.65 2.26
C THR A 37 -26.42 3.10 1.44
N VAL A 38 -25.53 2.40 2.14
CA VAL A 38 -24.35 1.74 1.58
C VAL A 38 -24.63 0.24 1.54
N GLY A 39 -24.51 -0.38 0.36
CA GLY A 39 -24.69 -1.82 0.21
C GLY A 39 -23.54 -2.59 0.87
N LYS A 40 -23.76 -3.86 1.23
CA LYS A 40 -22.73 -4.72 1.83
C LYS A 40 -21.52 -4.86 0.90
N PRO A 41 -20.30 -5.13 1.41
CA PRO A 41 -19.12 -5.34 0.55
C PRO A 41 -19.34 -6.35 -0.57
N SER A 42 -20.07 -7.44 -0.32
CA SER A 42 -20.42 -8.45 -1.33
C SER A 42 -21.26 -7.89 -2.48
N GLU A 43 -22.14 -6.93 -2.20
CA GLU A 43 -22.94 -6.25 -3.23
C GLU A 43 -22.07 -5.26 -4.00
N ILE A 44 -21.18 -4.53 -3.30
CA ILE A 44 -20.24 -3.58 -3.91
C ILE A 44 -19.29 -4.28 -4.89
N ILE A 45 -18.87 -5.52 -4.63
CA ILE A 45 -18.11 -6.33 -5.60
C ILE A 45 -18.87 -6.45 -6.93
N GLY A 46 -20.17 -6.75 -6.88
CA GLY A 46 -20.99 -6.80 -8.09
C GLY A 46 -21.07 -5.45 -8.81
N TYR A 47 -21.11 -4.34 -8.06
CA TYR A 47 -21.05 -2.99 -8.64
C TYR A 47 -19.68 -2.67 -9.26
N ILE A 48 -18.58 -3.17 -8.67
CA ILE A 48 -17.23 -3.04 -9.24
C ILE A 48 -17.17 -3.76 -10.59
N ASP A 49 -17.65 -5.00 -10.66
CA ASP A 49 -17.65 -5.78 -11.91
C ASP A 49 -18.51 -5.10 -12.98
N ASN A 50 -19.68 -4.59 -12.61
CA ASN A 50 -20.54 -3.82 -13.51
C ASN A 50 -19.84 -2.55 -14.01
N PHE A 51 -19.20 -1.81 -13.09
CA PHE A 51 -18.47 -0.59 -13.41
C PHE A 51 -17.33 -0.84 -14.39
N VAL A 52 -16.51 -1.87 -14.14
CA VAL A 52 -15.37 -2.27 -14.99
C VAL A 52 -15.85 -2.69 -16.38
N ASN A 53 -16.90 -3.51 -16.46
CA ASN A 53 -17.43 -4.01 -17.73
C ASN A 53 -18.32 -2.99 -18.48
N ALA A 54 -18.41 -1.75 -17.99
CA ALA A 54 -19.32 -0.72 -18.48
C ALA A 54 -20.78 -1.19 -18.58
N LYS A 55 -21.16 -2.17 -17.74
CA LYS A 55 -22.52 -2.71 -17.65
C LYS A 55 -23.30 -1.88 -16.66
N ASP A 56 -24.29 -1.16 -17.15
CA ASP A 56 -25.09 -0.21 -16.39
C ASP A 56 -24.19 0.93 -15.87
N THR A 57 -24.43 2.17 -16.29
CA THR A 57 -23.54 3.34 -16.07
C THR A 57 -23.46 3.82 -14.62
N SER A 58 -23.55 2.90 -13.66
CA SER A 58 -23.50 3.09 -12.22
C SER A 58 -22.09 3.53 -11.80
N THR A 59 -21.86 4.84 -11.83
CA THR A 59 -20.83 5.53 -11.04
C THR A 59 -21.20 5.57 -9.54
N ARG A 60 -22.08 4.67 -9.10
CA ARG A 60 -22.76 4.66 -7.79
C ARG A 60 -21.78 4.80 -6.62
N TYR A 61 -20.61 4.20 -6.75
CA TYR A 61 -19.55 4.18 -5.74
C TYR A 61 -18.24 4.76 -6.28
N LEU A 62 -18.26 5.53 -7.37
CA LEU A 62 -17.05 6.03 -8.01
C LEU A 62 -16.17 6.82 -7.04
N GLU A 63 -16.76 7.75 -6.28
CA GLU A 63 -16.02 8.51 -5.25
C GLU A 63 -15.41 7.57 -4.20
N GLY A 64 -16.18 6.60 -3.72
CA GLY A 64 -15.69 5.60 -2.78
C GLY A 64 -14.59 4.70 -3.35
N TYR A 65 -14.60 4.41 -4.66
CA TYR A 65 -13.50 3.71 -5.32
C TYR A 65 -12.23 4.57 -5.34
N LEU A 66 -12.34 5.84 -5.71
CA LEU A 66 -11.19 6.75 -5.77
C LEU A 66 -10.53 6.93 -4.39
N PHE A 67 -11.32 7.18 -3.35
CA PHE A 67 -10.79 7.27 -1.99
C PHE A 67 -10.14 5.95 -1.54
N ALA A 68 -10.80 4.81 -1.80
CA ALA A 68 -10.26 3.51 -1.43
C ALA A 68 -8.95 3.20 -2.18
N LEU A 69 -8.85 3.54 -3.46
CA LEU A 69 -7.63 3.42 -4.23
C LEU A 69 -6.50 4.27 -3.61
N ASN A 70 -6.80 5.48 -3.14
CA ASN A 70 -5.80 6.33 -2.49
C ASN A 70 -5.31 5.78 -1.13
N GLU A 71 -6.14 5.00 -0.42
CA GLU A 71 -5.69 4.31 0.80
C GLU A 71 -4.86 3.05 0.51
N MET A 72 -5.23 2.34 -0.56
CA MET A 72 -4.60 1.08 -0.96
C MET A 72 -3.27 1.32 -1.67
N CYS A 73 -3.16 2.38 -2.45
CA CYS A 73 -2.06 2.67 -3.37
C CYS A 73 -1.58 4.11 -3.17
N SER A 74 -0.28 4.35 -3.33
CA SER A 74 0.26 5.72 -3.20
C SER A 74 -0.31 6.58 -4.31
N ASP A 75 -0.94 7.69 -3.96
CA ASP A 75 -1.62 8.59 -4.91
C ASP A 75 -2.57 7.83 -5.84
N GLY A 76 -3.23 6.80 -5.29
CA GLY A 76 -3.97 5.80 -6.07
C GLY A 76 -5.13 6.40 -6.87
N GLU A 77 -5.80 7.41 -6.34
CA GLU A 77 -6.83 8.18 -7.06
C GLU A 77 -6.24 8.90 -8.28
N MET A 78 -5.18 9.68 -8.06
CA MET A 78 -4.57 10.50 -9.12
C MET A 78 -3.96 9.64 -10.22
N ASN A 79 -3.29 8.54 -9.85
CA ASN A 79 -2.74 7.58 -10.79
C ASN A 79 -3.85 6.84 -11.58
N ALA A 80 -4.94 6.46 -10.92
CA ALA A 80 -6.07 5.83 -11.60
C ALA A 80 -6.74 6.78 -12.61
N LEU A 81 -6.87 8.06 -12.27
CA LEU A 81 -7.45 9.07 -13.17
C LEU A 81 -6.53 9.39 -14.36
N ILE A 82 -5.23 9.60 -14.11
CA ILE A 82 -4.29 10.09 -15.14
C ILE A 82 -3.75 8.95 -16.00
N SER A 83 -3.26 7.86 -15.40
CA SER A 83 -2.57 6.79 -16.11
C SER A 83 -3.37 5.51 -16.26
N GLY A 84 -4.50 5.37 -15.55
CA GLY A 84 -5.28 4.13 -15.54
C GLY A 84 -4.53 2.96 -14.92
N GLU A 85 -3.62 3.27 -13.98
CA GLU A 85 -2.83 2.31 -13.22
C GLU A 85 -2.82 2.70 -11.76
N THR A 86 -2.68 1.72 -10.88
CA THR A 86 -2.47 1.95 -9.45
C THR A 86 -1.09 1.41 -9.08
N LYS A 87 -0.23 2.25 -8.50
CA LYS A 87 1.07 1.82 -8.01
C LYS A 87 0.93 1.36 -6.56
N GLY A 88 1.40 0.15 -6.27
CA GLY A 88 1.47 -0.36 -4.91
C GLY A 88 2.23 0.60 -3.98
N LYS A 89 2.03 0.47 -2.67
CA LYS A 89 2.76 1.27 -1.68
C LYS A 89 4.26 1.07 -1.90
N SER A 90 4.96 2.17 -2.18
CA SER A 90 6.39 2.11 -2.45
C SER A 90 7.18 1.92 -1.15
N TRP A 91 8.42 1.43 -1.28
CA TRP A 91 9.37 1.39 -0.16
C TRP A 91 9.51 2.72 0.56
N LYS A 92 9.42 3.84 -0.19
CA LYS A 92 9.44 5.19 0.39
C LYS A 92 8.34 5.36 1.45
N ASN A 93 7.13 4.87 1.20
CA ASN A 93 6.01 5.03 2.14
C ASN A 93 6.21 4.22 3.42
N VAL A 94 6.84 3.04 3.32
CA VAL A 94 7.20 2.23 4.49
C VAL A 94 8.33 2.90 5.26
N LEU A 95 9.38 3.33 4.56
CA LEU A 95 10.55 3.96 5.16
C LEU A 95 10.17 5.25 5.89
N THR A 96 9.40 6.15 5.29
CA THR A 96 8.94 7.37 5.95
C THR A 96 8.20 7.06 7.26
N LYS A 97 7.28 6.09 7.25
CA LYS A 97 6.54 5.71 8.47
C LYS A 97 7.41 5.17 9.60
N ILE A 98 8.50 4.46 9.30
CA ILE A 98 9.37 3.88 10.33
C ILE A 98 10.49 4.83 10.76
N THR A 99 10.90 5.77 9.90
CA THR A 99 12.00 6.71 10.20
C THR A 99 11.55 7.92 11.00
N ASP A 100 10.27 8.31 10.92
CA ASP A 100 9.75 9.44 11.68
C ASP A 100 9.80 9.21 13.21
N ASP A 101 9.81 7.94 13.64
CA ASP A 101 9.81 7.56 15.06
C ASP A 101 11.21 7.46 15.71
N ILE A 102 12.30 7.43 14.92
CA ILE A 102 13.64 7.14 15.43
C ILE A 102 14.68 8.08 14.82
N SER A 103 15.21 9.00 15.63
CA SER A 103 16.35 9.85 15.26
C SER A 103 17.68 9.21 15.68
N SER A 104 18.69 9.25 14.79
CA SER A 104 20.06 8.84 15.09
C SER A 104 21.02 9.99 14.81
N PRO A 105 21.61 10.62 15.85
CA PRO A 105 22.54 11.73 15.68
C PRO A 105 23.77 11.38 14.83
N GLN A 106 24.17 10.11 14.85
CA GLN A 106 25.34 9.59 14.13
C GLN A 106 25.12 9.53 12.61
N LEU A 107 23.87 9.59 12.14
CA LEU A 107 23.56 9.59 10.71
C LEU A 107 23.66 10.98 10.07
N ASN A 108 23.68 12.05 10.89
CA ASN A 108 23.75 13.42 10.37
C ASN A 108 25.01 13.66 9.54
N ASP A 109 26.13 13.04 9.91
CA ASP A 109 27.41 13.19 9.21
C ASP A 109 27.45 12.49 7.84
N TYR A 110 26.49 11.60 7.57
CA TYR A 110 26.43 10.78 6.35
C TYR A 110 25.20 11.09 5.48
N ILE A 111 24.43 12.13 5.82
CA ILE A 111 23.16 12.42 5.15
C ILE A 111 23.33 12.87 3.69
N GLU A 112 24.50 13.41 3.36
CA GLU A 112 24.87 13.81 1.99
C GLU A 112 25.80 12.80 1.29
N ASP A 113 26.20 11.73 1.97
CA ASP A 113 27.08 10.70 1.39
C ASP A 113 26.25 9.72 0.55
N GLU A 114 26.27 9.92 -0.77
CA GLU A 114 25.50 9.08 -1.70
C GLU A 114 25.88 7.60 -1.64
N GLU A 115 27.16 7.27 -1.45
CA GLU A 115 27.61 5.88 -1.37
C GLU A 115 27.08 5.21 -0.10
N PHE A 116 27.19 5.91 1.04
CA PHE A 116 26.61 5.46 2.29
C PHE A 116 25.10 5.26 2.19
N LEU A 117 24.39 6.21 1.59
CA LEU A 117 22.94 6.12 1.38
C LEU A 117 22.55 4.94 0.47
N VAL A 118 23.35 4.63 -0.56
CA VAL A 118 23.14 3.46 -1.42
C VAL A 118 23.33 2.16 -0.63
N GLN A 119 24.38 2.07 0.18
CA GLN A 119 24.61 0.88 1.02
C GLN A 119 23.51 0.71 2.07
N LEU A 120 23.05 1.80 2.68
CA LEU A 120 21.94 1.77 3.64
C LEU A 120 20.65 1.29 2.97
N LYS A 121 20.32 1.78 1.76
CA LYS A 121 19.18 1.30 0.97
C LYS A 121 19.31 -0.20 0.65
N ASN A 122 20.47 -0.65 0.22
CA ASN A 122 20.73 -2.06 -0.08
C ASN A 122 20.56 -2.94 1.16
N LEU A 123 21.07 -2.50 2.31
CA LEU A 123 20.90 -3.19 3.58
C LEU A 123 19.41 -3.34 3.93
N PHE A 124 18.64 -2.25 3.89
CA PHE A 124 17.21 -2.28 4.18
C PHE A 124 16.49 -3.25 3.24
N ILE A 125 16.65 -3.09 1.92
CA ILE A 125 15.97 -3.95 0.93
C ILE A 125 16.35 -5.41 1.14
N THR A 126 17.62 -5.70 1.42
CA THR A 126 18.10 -7.07 1.65
C THR A 126 17.44 -7.70 2.88
N ILE A 127 17.40 -6.98 4.00
CA ILE A 127 16.76 -7.46 5.23
C ILE A 127 15.28 -7.71 4.96
N VAL A 128 14.57 -6.74 4.37
CA VAL A 128 13.12 -6.90 4.22
C VAL A 128 12.76 -7.98 3.19
N ASN A 129 13.49 -8.10 2.07
CA ASN A 129 13.28 -9.19 1.11
C ASN A 129 13.54 -10.57 1.72
N HIS A 130 14.44 -10.68 2.68
CA HIS A 130 14.71 -11.94 3.36
C HIS A 130 13.64 -12.28 4.42
N CYS A 131 13.15 -11.26 5.13
CA CYS A 131 12.26 -11.47 6.27
C CYS A 131 10.78 -11.45 5.90
N VAL A 132 10.35 -10.65 4.91
CA VAL A 132 8.93 -10.50 4.55
C VAL A 132 8.52 -11.56 3.55
N VAL A 133 7.61 -12.43 4.00
CA VAL A 133 7.02 -13.53 3.24
C VAL A 133 5.50 -13.39 3.22
N GLY A 134 4.82 -14.29 2.50
CA GLY A 134 3.35 -14.24 2.35
C GLY A 134 2.57 -14.33 3.67
N ASP A 135 3.17 -14.91 4.72
CA ASP A 135 2.58 -14.97 6.06
C ASP A 135 3.10 -13.87 6.99
N LYS A 136 2.17 -13.16 7.64
CA LYS A 136 2.49 -12.03 8.53
C LYS A 136 3.22 -12.47 9.79
N LYS A 137 2.83 -13.61 10.38
CA LYS A 137 3.41 -14.08 11.64
C LYS A 137 4.84 -14.58 11.40
N GLU A 138 5.04 -15.36 10.36
CA GLU A 138 6.36 -15.81 9.91
C GLU A 138 7.27 -14.62 9.59
N SER A 139 6.72 -13.58 8.95
CA SER A 139 7.48 -12.36 8.67
C SER A 139 7.99 -11.67 9.94
N LEU A 140 7.15 -11.58 10.98
CA LEU A 140 7.54 -11.01 12.27
C LEU A 140 8.62 -11.85 12.97
N GLU A 141 8.44 -13.18 13.00
CA GLU A 141 9.43 -14.09 13.59
C GLU A 141 10.80 -13.98 12.91
N LYS A 142 10.83 -13.84 11.58
CA LYS A 142 12.08 -13.63 10.82
C LYS A 142 12.72 -12.27 11.10
N ILE A 143 11.93 -11.21 11.22
CA ILE A 143 12.45 -9.88 11.61
C ILE A 143 13.08 -9.94 13.00
N GLU A 144 12.40 -10.55 13.97
CA GLU A 144 12.91 -10.71 15.34
C GLU A 144 14.20 -11.52 15.39
N ALA A 145 14.27 -12.61 14.63
CA ALA A 145 15.49 -13.42 14.49
C ALA A 145 16.64 -12.61 13.88
N GLY A 146 16.37 -11.82 12.83
CA GLY A 146 17.37 -10.95 12.20
C GLY A 146 17.91 -9.87 13.15
N ILE A 147 17.02 -9.22 13.91
CA ILE A 147 17.41 -8.24 14.95
C ILE A 147 18.28 -8.91 16.01
N THR A 148 17.91 -10.11 16.45
CA THR A 148 18.66 -10.87 17.46
C THR A 148 20.05 -11.23 16.95
N PHE A 149 20.16 -11.69 15.69
CA PHE A 149 21.43 -12.00 15.06
C PHE A 149 22.37 -10.78 15.05
N ILE A 150 21.88 -9.60 14.64
CA ILE A 150 22.67 -8.36 14.63
C ILE A 150 23.15 -7.99 16.05
N LYS A 151 22.28 -8.12 17.06
CA LYS A 151 22.65 -7.85 18.47
C LYS A 151 23.75 -8.78 18.97
N ILE A 152 23.68 -10.08 18.66
CA ILE A 152 24.69 -11.07 19.05
C ILE A 152 26.02 -10.76 18.36
N PHE A 153 26.00 -10.49 17.04
CA PHE A 153 27.22 -10.15 16.29
C PHE A 153 27.92 -8.90 16.83
N LYS A 154 27.16 -7.91 17.31
CA LYS A 154 27.72 -6.72 17.97
C LYS A 154 28.42 -7.07 19.30
N SER A 155 27.86 -8.00 20.07
CA SER A 155 28.41 -8.39 21.38
C SER A 155 29.71 -9.22 21.30
N GLN A 156 30.00 -9.86 20.16
CA GLN A 156 31.23 -10.64 19.97
C GLN A 156 32.42 -9.83 19.43
N LYS A 157 32.18 -8.59 18.98
CA LYS A 157 33.21 -7.69 18.45
C LYS A 157 33.60 -6.57 19.43
N SER A 158 33.00 -6.52 20.61
CA SER A 158 33.36 -5.61 21.70
C SER A 158 34.17 -6.34 22.75
#